data_AF-A7SB75-F1
#
_entry.id   AF-A7SB75-F1
#
_cell.length_a   1.000
_cell.length_b   1.000
_cell.length_c   1.000
_cell.angle_alpha   90.00
_cell.angle_beta   90.00
_cell.angle_gamma   90.00
#
_symmetry.space_group_name_H-M   'P 1'
#
loop_
_entity.id
_entity.type
_entity.pdbx_description
1 polymer ?
#
loop_
_entity_poly.entity_id
_entity_poly.type
_entity_poly.pdbx_seq_one_letter_code
_entity_poly.pdbx_strand_id
1 'polypeptide(L)'
;SLADGQWHQVCVKWNSTDGNWAFYVDGAKRGHGSKLKAGHVFHGQGKLVLGQRQDAYGGRFDVTQVFIGTLSNFDMWDVALPDDIIQSMGYGCGTWSGNTISWRNLRSSSYGNVGIQEYSECYIPG
;
A
#
# COMPACT_ATOMS: atom_id res chain seq x y z
N SER A 1 9.27 3.81 -15.24
CA SER A 1 8.54 2.52 -15.09
C SER A 1 8.55 2.20 -13.60
N LEU A 2 7.63 1.37 -13.08
CA LEU A 2 7.77 0.84 -11.69
C LEU A 2 8.55 -0.48 -11.66
N ALA A 3 8.73 -1.12 -12.82
CA ALA A 3 9.45 -2.37 -12.98
C ALA A 3 10.86 -2.10 -13.54
N ASP A 4 11.63 -1.27 -12.84
CA ASP A 4 13.01 -0.90 -13.18
C ASP A 4 14.06 -1.46 -12.19
N GLY A 5 13.60 -2.24 -11.21
CA GLY A 5 14.46 -2.86 -10.20
C GLY A 5 14.84 -1.93 -9.05
N GLN A 6 14.29 -0.71 -9.00
CA GLN A 6 14.48 0.22 -7.88
C GLN A 6 13.31 0.16 -6.90
N TRP A 7 13.55 0.63 -5.67
CA TRP A 7 12.48 0.86 -4.70
C TRP A 7 11.66 2.08 -5.09
N HIS A 8 10.34 1.91 -5.07
CA HIS A 8 9.40 3.01 -5.24
C HIS A 8 8.46 3.11 -4.06
N GLN A 9 8.22 4.33 -3.60
CA GLN A 9 7.18 4.60 -2.64
C GLN A 9 5.86 4.78 -3.40
N VAL A 10 4.86 3.95 -3.12
CA VAL A 10 3.53 4.04 -3.71
C VAL A 10 2.50 4.30 -2.63
N CYS A 11 1.67 5.33 -2.82
CA CYS A 11 0.53 5.60 -1.95
C CYS A 11 -0.73 5.77 -2.79
N VAL A 12 -1.84 5.21 -2.32
CA VAL A 12 -3.17 5.43 -2.86
C VAL A 12 -4.04 5.95 -1.72
N LYS A 13 -4.75 7.03 -1.97
CA LYS A 13 -5.77 7.52 -1.04
C LYS A 13 -7.13 7.58 -1.70
N TRP A 14 -8.16 7.38 -0.88
CA TRP A 14 -9.55 7.43 -1.29
C TRP A 14 -10.40 7.93 -0.11
N ASN A 15 -11.43 8.72 -0.37
CA ASN A 15 -12.47 9.02 0.61
C ASN A 15 -13.86 8.65 0.08
N SER A 16 -14.74 8.24 1.00
CA SER A 16 -16.10 7.81 0.66
C SER A 16 -17.03 8.97 0.34
N THR A 17 -16.86 10.13 0.97
CA THR A 17 -17.78 11.28 0.84
C THR A 17 -18.08 11.62 -0.61
N ASP A 18 -17.04 11.90 -1.39
CA ASP A 18 -17.15 12.30 -2.80
C ASP A 18 -16.53 11.29 -3.76
N GLY A 19 -15.96 10.20 -3.23
CA GLY A 19 -15.19 9.24 -4.02
C GLY A 19 -13.91 9.84 -4.58
N ASN A 20 -13.33 10.85 -3.90
CA ASN A 20 -12.07 11.46 -4.32
C ASN A 20 -10.93 10.50 -4.06
N TRP A 21 -10.09 10.31 -5.08
CA TRP A 21 -8.93 9.44 -5.01
C TRP A 21 -7.71 10.10 -5.64
N ALA A 22 -6.54 9.69 -5.20
CA ALA A 22 -5.27 10.05 -5.82
C ALA A 22 -4.26 8.93 -5.60
N PHE A 23 -3.31 8.80 -6.52
CA PHE A 23 -2.14 7.94 -6.34
C PHE A 23 -0.84 8.71 -6.57
N TYR A 24 0.17 8.28 -5.84
CA TYR A 24 1.47 8.93 -5.74
C TYR A 24 2.55 7.87 -5.99
N VAL A 25 3.60 8.28 -6.67
CA VAL A 25 4.81 7.49 -6.87
C VAL A 25 5.99 8.39 -6.54
N ASP A 26 6.78 7.97 -5.57
CA ASP A 26 7.94 8.69 -5.02
C ASP A 26 7.53 10.09 -4.53
N GLY A 27 6.46 10.14 -3.72
CA GLY A 27 5.88 11.36 -3.17
C GLY A 27 5.13 12.25 -4.18
N ALA A 28 5.34 12.07 -5.48
CA ALA A 28 4.70 12.88 -6.50
C ALA A 28 3.34 12.30 -6.93
N LYS A 29 2.30 13.14 -6.94
CA LYS A 29 0.96 12.79 -7.41
C LYS A 29 1.01 12.45 -8.91
N ARG A 30 0.59 11.23 -9.27
CA ARG A 30 0.61 10.72 -10.66
C ARG A 30 -0.77 10.65 -11.29
N GLY A 31 -1.83 10.65 -10.49
CA GLY A 31 -3.20 10.78 -10.97
C GLY A 31 -4.18 10.93 -9.84
N HIS A 32 -5.38 11.39 -10.20
CA HIS A 32 -6.45 11.67 -9.28
C HIS A 32 -7.79 11.67 -10.01
N GLY A 33 -8.87 11.62 -9.24
CA GLY A 33 -10.22 11.77 -9.75
C GLY A 33 -11.23 11.83 -8.63
N SER A 34 -12.50 11.84 -9.00
CA SER A 34 -13.64 11.90 -8.09
C SER A 34 -14.69 10.85 -8.48
N LYS A 35 -15.73 10.70 -7.64
CA LYS A 35 -16.87 9.80 -7.86
C LYS A 35 -16.53 8.31 -7.91
N LEU A 36 -15.30 7.91 -7.55
CA LEU A 36 -14.96 6.51 -7.43
C LEU A 36 -15.67 5.93 -6.20
N LYS A 37 -16.76 5.20 -6.41
CA LYS A 37 -17.56 4.57 -5.34
C LYS A 37 -17.96 5.57 -4.23
N ALA A 38 -18.39 6.78 -4.61
CA ALA A 38 -18.90 7.76 -3.66
C ALA A 38 -20.07 7.19 -2.82
N GLY A 39 -20.10 7.53 -1.53
CA GLY A 39 -21.04 6.99 -0.54
C GLY A 39 -20.77 5.55 -0.10
N HIS A 40 -19.75 4.87 -0.64
CA HIS A 40 -19.45 3.50 -0.25
C HIS A 40 -18.89 3.41 1.17
N VAL A 41 -19.30 2.38 1.90
CA VAL A 41 -18.84 2.10 3.26
C VAL A 41 -18.24 0.71 3.30
N PHE A 42 -17.03 0.59 3.85
CA PHE A 42 -16.46 -0.69 4.20
C PHE A 42 -17.12 -1.20 5.49
N HIS A 43 -17.83 -2.33 5.43
CA HIS A 43 -18.56 -2.89 6.57
C HIS A 43 -17.66 -3.60 7.61
N GLY A 44 -16.33 -3.46 7.53
CA GLY A 44 -15.38 -4.19 8.36
C GLY A 44 -15.27 -5.67 7.99
N GLN A 45 -14.55 -6.45 8.83
CA GLN A 45 -14.34 -7.90 8.68
C GLN A 45 -13.63 -8.36 7.39
N GLY A 46 -13.11 -7.41 6.61
CA GLY A 46 -12.29 -7.69 5.44
C GLY A 46 -11.01 -8.43 5.82
N LYS A 47 -10.50 -9.22 4.87
CA LYS A 47 -9.20 -9.88 4.99
C LYS A 47 -8.25 -9.26 3.98
N LEU A 48 -7.15 -8.69 4.48
CA LEU A 48 -6.06 -8.17 3.67
C LEU A 48 -5.11 -9.33 3.30
N VAL A 49 -4.79 -9.43 2.01
CA VAL A 49 -3.77 -10.33 1.48
C VAL A 49 -2.81 -9.50 0.64
N LEU A 50 -1.51 -9.64 0.91
CA LEU A 50 -0.44 -9.10 0.07
C LEU A 50 0.17 -10.24 -0.75
N GLY A 51 0.63 -9.91 -1.96
CA GLY A 51 1.30 -10.88 -2.84
C GLY A 51 0.38 -11.67 -3.77
N GLN A 52 -0.93 -11.73 -3.50
CA GLN A 52 -1.89 -12.53 -4.26
C GLN A 52 -3.20 -11.78 -4.49
N ARG A 53 -3.85 -12.03 -5.63
CA ARG A 53 -5.21 -11.54 -5.91
C ARG A 53 -6.26 -12.49 -5.32
N GLN A 54 -7.17 -11.94 -4.50
CA GLN A 54 -8.30 -12.68 -3.93
C GLN A 54 -9.48 -12.75 -4.91
N ASP A 55 -9.84 -13.94 -5.37
CA ASP A 55 -11.10 -14.19 -6.10
C ASP A 55 -12.20 -14.82 -5.20
N ALA A 56 -11.86 -15.09 -3.94
CA ALA A 56 -12.78 -15.43 -2.86
C ALA A 56 -12.25 -14.86 -1.52
N TYR A 57 -13.07 -14.88 -0.47
CA TYR A 57 -12.65 -14.42 0.85
C TYR A 57 -11.40 -15.19 1.32
N GLY A 58 -10.26 -14.50 1.39
CA GLY A 58 -8.98 -15.05 1.81
C GLY A 58 -8.38 -16.17 0.94
N GLY A 59 -8.82 -16.35 -0.32
CA GLY A 59 -8.38 -17.49 -1.12
C GLY A 59 -8.78 -17.43 -2.59
N ARG A 60 -8.78 -18.60 -3.24
CA ARG A 60 -8.91 -18.78 -4.69
C ARG A 60 -7.86 -17.99 -5.46
N PHE A 61 -6.60 -18.15 -5.03
CA PHE A 61 -5.47 -17.50 -5.67
C PHE A 61 -5.13 -18.18 -7.00
N ASP A 62 -4.72 -17.38 -7.98
CA ASP A 62 -4.23 -17.83 -9.27
C ASP A 62 -2.74 -17.50 -9.39
N VAL A 63 -1.93 -18.50 -9.76
CA VAL A 63 -0.47 -18.36 -9.90
C VAL A 63 -0.06 -17.36 -10.99
N THR A 64 -0.95 -17.02 -11.92
CA THR A 64 -0.73 -16.01 -12.95
C THR A 64 -1.00 -14.58 -12.46
N GLN A 65 -1.54 -14.42 -11.25
CA GLN A 65 -1.93 -13.13 -10.64
C GLN A 65 -1.19 -12.87 -9.33
N VAL A 66 0.02 -13.42 -9.22
CA VAL A 66 0.92 -13.26 -8.10
C VAL A 66 1.80 -12.02 -8.30
N PHE A 67 2.10 -11.33 -7.21
CA PHE A 67 3.17 -10.33 -7.18
C PHE A 67 4.50 -11.01 -6.87
N ILE A 68 5.51 -10.79 -7.71
CA ILE A 68 6.88 -11.24 -7.52
C ILE A 68 7.75 -10.02 -7.34
N GLY A 69 8.27 -9.82 -6.13
CA GLY A 69 9.10 -8.69 -5.76
C GLY A 69 9.24 -8.54 -4.26
N THR A 70 9.78 -7.41 -3.83
CA THR A 70 9.98 -7.10 -2.41
C THR A 70 9.02 -6.00 -1.98
N LEU A 71 8.45 -6.14 -0.78
CA LEU A 71 7.61 -5.12 -0.15
C LEU A 71 8.22 -4.74 1.20
N SER A 72 8.15 -3.46 1.54
CA SER A 72 8.50 -2.95 2.85
C SER A 72 7.59 -1.77 3.19
N ASN A 73 7.49 -1.43 4.48
CA ASN A 73 6.81 -0.22 4.96
C ASN A 73 5.35 -0.12 4.48
N PHE A 74 4.62 -1.25 4.44
CA PHE A 74 3.19 -1.22 4.16
C PHE A 74 2.42 -0.77 5.41
N ASP A 75 1.77 0.38 5.29
CA ASP A 75 0.95 0.99 6.32
C ASP A 75 -0.40 1.43 5.73
N MET A 76 -1.45 1.35 6.54
CA MET A 76 -2.82 1.70 6.14
C MET A 76 -3.51 2.54 7.21
N TRP A 77 -4.20 3.58 6.77
CA TRP A 77 -4.98 4.48 7.61
C TRP A 77 -6.46 4.41 7.26
N ASP A 78 -7.31 4.70 8.24
CA ASP A 78 -8.77 4.84 8.07
C ASP A 78 -9.20 6.23 7.59
N VAL A 79 -8.23 7.12 7.35
CA VAL A 79 -8.42 8.48 6.86
C VAL A 79 -7.56 8.74 5.62
N ALA A 80 -8.09 9.51 4.67
CA ALA A 80 -7.32 9.99 3.53
C ALA A 80 -6.28 11.02 3.99
N LEU A 81 -5.00 10.66 3.90
CA LEU A 81 -3.92 11.54 4.33
C LEU A 81 -3.81 12.81 3.45
N PRO A 82 -3.37 13.93 4.05
CA PRO A 82 -3.01 15.14 3.30
C PRO A 82 -1.91 14.91 2.25
N ASP A 83 -1.91 15.73 1.20
CA ASP A 83 -0.96 15.60 0.07
C ASP A 83 0.49 15.81 0.50
N ASP A 84 0.74 16.80 1.35
CA ASP A 84 2.04 17.17 1.88
C ASP A 84 2.64 16.05 2.74
N ILE A 85 1.81 15.38 3.53
CA ILE A 85 2.23 14.21 4.31
C ILE A 85 2.67 13.08 3.37
N ILE A 86 1.88 12.75 2.34
CA ILE A 86 2.25 11.68 1.38
C ILE A 86 3.50 12.07 0.58
N GLN A 87 3.62 13.34 0.19
CA GLN A 87 4.82 13.84 -0.47
C GLN A 87 6.05 13.66 0.41
N SER A 88 5.94 13.92 1.71
CA SER A 88 7.04 13.71 2.66
C SER A 88 7.48 12.24 2.77
N MET A 89 6.55 11.29 2.60
CA MET A 89 6.86 9.85 2.56
C MET A 89 7.74 9.48 1.37
N GLY A 90 7.65 10.22 0.26
CA GLY A 90 8.48 10.00 -0.92
C GLY A 90 9.96 10.38 -0.75
N TYR A 91 10.30 11.20 0.25
CA TYR A 91 11.68 11.61 0.52
C TYR A 91 12.49 10.57 1.32
N GLY A 92 11.94 9.38 1.57
CA GLY A 92 12.67 8.25 2.13
C GLY A 92 12.33 7.95 3.59
N CYS A 93 13.35 7.87 4.44
CA CYS A 93 13.38 7.12 5.70
C CYS A 93 12.57 7.71 6.85
N GLY A 94 11.25 7.76 6.70
CA GLY A 94 10.31 8.00 7.77
C GLY A 94 9.80 6.70 8.39
N THR A 95 9.63 6.69 9.71
CA THR A 95 8.88 5.63 10.39
C THR A 95 7.42 6.06 10.43
N TRP A 96 6.64 5.57 9.48
CA TRP A 96 5.19 5.75 9.45
C TRP A 96 4.52 4.57 10.16
N SER A 97 3.37 4.83 10.78
CA SER A 97 2.57 3.78 11.41
C SER A 97 1.11 4.05 11.13
N GLY A 98 0.53 3.20 10.30
CA GLY A 98 -0.91 3.19 10.05
C GLY A 98 -1.70 2.84 11.31
N ASN A 99 -2.86 3.48 11.51
CA ASN A 99 -3.76 3.13 12.61
C ASN A 99 -4.65 1.92 12.29
N THR A 100 -4.79 1.55 11.02
CA THR A 100 -5.58 0.39 10.57
C THR A 100 -4.69 -0.84 10.41
N ILE A 101 -3.58 -0.70 9.67
CA ILE A 101 -2.54 -1.73 9.52
C ILE A 101 -1.20 -1.02 9.66
N SER A 102 -0.29 -1.60 10.45
CA SER A 102 1.11 -1.16 10.49
C SER A 102 2.04 -2.25 10.01
N TRP A 103 3.12 -1.85 9.32
CA TRP A 103 4.10 -2.81 8.80
C TRP A 103 4.70 -3.68 9.91
N ARG A 104 4.93 -3.08 11.08
CA ARG A 104 5.43 -3.74 12.28
C ARG A 104 4.58 -4.94 12.71
N ASN A 105 3.26 -4.84 12.57
CA ASN A 105 2.33 -5.90 12.94
C ASN A 105 2.10 -6.89 11.80
N LEU A 106 2.20 -6.44 10.55
CA LEU A 106 1.96 -7.27 9.38
C LEU A 106 3.14 -8.20 9.06
N ARG A 107 4.38 -7.73 9.22
CA ARG A 107 5.60 -8.45 8.80
C ARG A 107 5.80 -9.82 9.47
N SER A 108 5.19 -10.04 10.63
CA SER A 108 5.24 -11.31 11.35
C SER A 108 4.19 -12.33 10.88
N SER A 109 3.27 -11.92 10.00
CA SER A 109 2.18 -12.75 9.48
C SER A 109 2.46 -13.12 8.02
N SER A 110 3.32 -14.12 7.81
CA SER A 110 3.66 -14.66 6.49
C SER A 110 3.11 -16.08 6.28
N TYR A 111 2.79 -16.42 5.04
CA TYR A 111 2.31 -17.74 4.66
C TYR A 111 2.82 -18.11 3.26
N GLY A 112 3.32 -19.34 3.11
CA GLY A 112 3.87 -19.84 1.85
C GLY A 112 5.32 -19.39 1.61
N ASN A 113 5.69 -19.19 0.34
CA ASN A 113 7.06 -18.85 -0.07
C ASN A 113 7.33 -17.35 0.07
N VAL A 114 7.52 -16.88 1.30
CA VAL A 114 7.82 -15.47 1.62
C VAL A 114 9.12 -15.42 2.42
N GLY A 115 10.15 -14.78 1.85
CA GLY A 115 11.38 -14.47 2.56
C GLY A 115 11.22 -13.22 3.41
N ILE A 116 11.54 -13.30 4.70
CA ILE A 116 11.56 -12.14 5.61
C ILE A 116 13.01 -11.64 5.71
N GLN A 117 13.23 -10.37 5.36
CA GLN A 117 14.51 -9.69 5.53
C GLN A 117 14.37 -8.64 6.64
N GLU A 118 15.16 -8.76 7.71
CA GLU A 118 15.03 -7.92 8.92
C GLU A 118 15.51 -6.48 8.70
N TYR A 119 16.44 -6.25 7.79
CA TYR A 119 16.97 -4.93 7.48
C TYR A 119 16.59 -4.55 6.05
N SER A 120 15.63 -3.64 5.92
CA SER A 120 15.42 -2.92 4.67
C SER A 120 16.40 -1.76 4.61
N GLU A 121 17.27 -1.74 3.60
CA GLU A 121 18.04 -0.54 3.28
C GLU A 121 17.07 0.56 2.90
N CYS A 122 16.96 1.58 3.75
CA CYS A 122 16.24 2.77 3.36
C CYS A 122 17.20 3.67 2.57
N TYR A 123 16.99 3.73 1.26
CA TYR A 123 17.75 4.58 0.36
C TYR A 123 16.97 5.86 0.09
N ILE A 124 17.60 7.02 0.32
CA ILE A 124 17.08 8.31 -0.12
C ILE A 124 17.51 8.47 -1.59
N PRO A 125 16.58 8.56 -2.55
CA PRO A 125 16.97 8.94 -3.91
C PRO A 125 17.57 10.35 -3.86
N GLY A 126 18.85 10.45 -4.26
CA GLY A 126 19.55 11.72 -4.45
C GLY A 126 19.16 12.42 -5.74
#